data_AF-A0A2S9GJI6-F1
#
_entry.id   AF-A0A2S9GJI6-F1
#
_cell.length_a   1.000
_cell.length_b   1.000
_cell.length_c   1.000
_cell.angle_alpha   90.00
_cell.angle_beta   90.00
_cell.angle_gamma   90.00
#
_symmetry.space_group_name_H-M   'P 1'
#
loop_
_entity.id
_entity.type
_entity.pdbx_description
1 polymer ?
#
loop_
_entity_poly.entity_id
_entity_poly.type
_entity_poly.pdbx_seq_one_letter_code
_entity_poly.pdbx_strand_id
1 'polypeptide(L)' 'MLNSSAALATPVAKAPIYRAVGDEVEVFRAAARRGLPVLLKGPTGCGKTRFVEAMAHQ' A
#
# COMPACT_ATOMS: atom_id res chain seq x y z
N MET A 1 -34.16 -13.58 -5.19
CA MET A 1 -32.93 -14.31 -5.58
C MET A 1 -32.64 -13.88 -7.01
N LEU A 2 -31.74 -12.93 -7.30
CA LEU A 2 -30.27 -12.99 -7.18
C LEU A 2 -29.72 -11.55 -7.11
N ASN A 3 -28.82 -11.25 -6.17
CA ASN A 3 -28.09 -9.98 -6.12
C ASN A 3 -26.73 -10.16 -6.80
N SER A 4 -26.66 -9.92 -8.12
CA SER A 4 -25.38 -9.79 -8.83
C SER A 4 -24.97 -8.32 -8.86
N SER A 5 -24.52 -7.80 -7.71
CA SER A 5 -23.74 -6.57 -7.71
C SER A 5 -22.32 -6.94 -8.11
N ALA A 6 -22.09 -7.04 -9.42
CA ALA A 6 -20.75 -7.08 -9.97
C ALA A 6 -20.06 -5.80 -9.53
N ALA A 7 -19.14 -5.90 -8.56
CA ALA A 7 -18.27 -4.80 -8.18
C ALA A 7 -17.64 -4.27 -9.47
N LEU A 8 -17.93 -3.01 -9.80
CA LEU A 8 -17.36 -2.32 -10.96
C LEU A 8 -15.85 -2.48 -10.85
N ALA A 9 -15.27 -3.29 -11.75
CA ALA A 9 -13.84 -3.53 -11.78
C ALA A 9 -13.19 -2.22 -12.26
N THR A 10 -12.88 -1.33 -11.32
CA THR A 10 -12.05 -0.17 -11.55
C THR A 10 -10.75 -0.68 -12.18
N PRO A 11 -10.28 -0.10 -13.30
CA PRO A 11 -9.02 -0.52 -13.89
C PRO A 11 -7.96 -0.47 -12.80
N VAL A 12 -7.27 -1.59 -12.56
CA VAL A 12 -6.21 -1.67 -11.55
C VAL A 12 -5.16 -0.66 -11.94
N ALA A 13 -5.15 0.48 -11.24
CA ALA A 13 -4.18 1.53 -11.48
C ALA A 13 -2.78 0.93 -11.26
N LYS A 14 -1.85 1.27 -12.16
CA LYS A 14 -0.47 0.82 -12.06
C LYS A 14 0.11 1.33 -10.72
N ALA A 15 0.83 0.46 -10.02
CA ALA A 15 1.50 0.84 -8.78
C ALA A 15 2.35 2.11 -8.98
N PRO A 16 2.31 3.09 -8.07
CA PRO A 16 3.16 4.26 -8.14
C PRO A 16 4.62 3.88 -8.00
N ILE A 17 5.50 4.65 -8.64
CA ILE A 17 6.95 4.42 -8.58
C ILE A 17 7.43 4.76 -7.18
N TYR A 18 7.85 3.75 -6.41
CA TYR A 18 8.52 3.92 -5.12
C TYR A 18 9.88 3.23 -5.15
N ARG A 19 10.93 3.92 -4.67
CA ARG A 19 12.28 3.36 -4.53
C ARG A 19 12.56 3.13 -3.05
N ALA A 20 12.77 1.88 -2.69
CA ALA A 20 13.18 1.53 -1.33
C ALA A 20 14.56 2.12 -1.00
N VAL A 21 14.72 2.58 0.23
CA VAL A 21 15.96 3.15 0.79
C VAL A 21 16.53 2.31 1.94
N GLY A 22 15.77 1.32 2.41
CA GLY A 22 16.17 0.30 3.38
C GLY A 22 15.17 -0.86 3.38
N ASP A 23 14.89 -1.40 4.56
CA ASP A 23 14.07 -2.61 4.72
C ASP A 23 12.56 -2.31 4.87
N GLU A 24 12.12 -1.08 4.62
CA GLU A 24 10.76 -0.65 4.92
C GLU A 24 9.68 -1.49 4.22
N VAL A 25 9.95 -1.98 3.00
CA VAL A 25 9.02 -2.85 2.25
C VAL A 25 8.80 -4.17 2.99
N GLU A 26 9.88 -4.81 3.44
CA GLU A 26 9.79 -6.10 4.13
C GLU A 26 9.16 -5.96 5.53
N VAL A 27 9.54 -4.90 6.25
CA VAL A 27 8.95 -4.59 7.58
C VAL A 27 7.45 -4.29 7.46
N PHE A 28 7.05 -3.47 6.48
CA PHE A 28 5.64 -3.15 6.25
C PHE A 28 4.85 -4.40 5.86
N ARG A 29 5.38 -5.23 4.96
CA ARG A 29 4.75 -6.50 4.56
C ARG A 29 4.58 -7.44 5.76
N ALA A 30 5.58 -7.52 6.63
CA ALA A 30 5.51 -8.34 7.84
C ALA A 30 4.42 -7.84 8.82
N ALA A 31 4.30 -6.52 9.00
CA ALA A 31 3.25 -5.91 9.82
C ALA A 31 1.86 -6.13 9.22
N ALA A 32 1.71 -5.92 7.90
CA ALA A 32 0.46 -6.10 7.17
C ALA A 32 -0.07 -7.53 7.27
N ARG A 33 0.81 -8.54 7.07
CA ARG A 33 0.44 -9.97 7.24
C ARG A 33 -0.07 -10.31 8.64
N ARG A 34 0.31 -9.52 9.65
CA ARG A 34 -0.08 -9.70 11.05
C ARG A 34 -1.21 -8.77 11.48
N GLY A 35 -1.74 -7.93 10.58
CA GLY A 35 -2.75 -6.93 10.89
C GLY A 35 -2.28 -5.87 11.89
N LEU A 36 -0.97 -5.60 11.96
CA LEU A 36 -0.40 -4.65 12.91
C LEU A 36 -0.48 -3.20 12.38
N PRO A 37 -0.87 -2.22 13.20
CA PRO A 37 -0.75 -0.81 12.84
C PRO A 37 0.69 -0.39 12.57
N VAL A 38 0.91 0.48 11.58
CA VAL A 38 2.24 1.01 11.23
C VAL A 38 2.25 2.54 11.36
N LEU A 39 3.23 3.06 12.10
CA LEU A 39 3.55 4.49 12.15
C LEU A 39 4.67 4.82 11.16
N LEU A 40 4.39 5.71 10.21
CA LEU A 40 5.40 6.21 9.26
C LEU A 40 5.95 7.56 9.71
N LYS A 41 7.22 7.57 10.14
CA LYS A 41 7.91 8.78 10.61
C LYS A 41 8.88 9.35 9.56
N GLY A 42 8.96 10.68 9.48
CA GLY A 42 9.91 11.40 8.61
C GLY A 42 9.44 12.80 8.24
N PRO A 43 10.32 13.68 7.72
CA PRO A 43 9.97 15.05 7.34
C PRO A 43 8.95 15.08 6.19
N THR A 44 8.35 16.24 5.92
CA THR A 44 7.47 16.42 4.76
C THR A 44 8.23 16.14 3.46
N GLY A 45 7.56 15.56 2.45
CA GLY A 45 8.17 15.28 1.15
C GLY A 45 9.09 14.05 1.07
N CYS A 46 9.34 13.33 2.16
CA CYS A 46 10.23 12.14 2.14
C CYS A 46 9.61 10.85 1.57
N GLY A 47 8.42 10.94 0.94
CA GLY A 47 7.81 9.80 0.24
C GLY A 47 6.90 8.88 1.05
N LYS A 48 6.52 9.22 2.30
CA LYS A 48 5.64 8.39 3.15
C LYS A 48 4.31 8.01 2.48
N THR A 49 3.60 8.97 1.89
CA THR A 49 2.31 8.71 1.22
C THR A 49 2.50 7.78 0.03
N ARG A 50 3.49 8.08 -0.83
CA ARG A 50 3.81 7.26 -1.99
C ARG A 50 4.27 5.84 -1.63
N PHE A 51 4.93 5.67 -0.48
CA PHE A 51 5.26 4.36 0.06
C PHE A 51 4.00 3.55 0.36
N VAL A 52 3.04 4.12 1.10
CA VAL A 52 1.77 3.44 1.43
C VAL A 52 1.00 3.11 0.16
N GLU A 53 0.91 4.05 -0.78
CA GLU A 53 0.26 3.81 -2.06
C GLU A 53 0.94 2.63 -2.78
N ALA A 54 2.27 2.62 -2.90
CA ALA A 54 3.00 1.53 -3.55
C ALA A 54 2.78 0.17 -2.86
N MET A 55 2.72 0.13 -1.53
CA MET A 55 2.43 -1.09 -0.77
C MET A 55 0.98 -1.56 -0.95
N ALA A 56 0.02 -0.65 -1.14
CA ALA A 56 -1.39 -0.99 -1.37
C ALA A 56 -1.64 -1.65 -2.73
N HIS A 57 -0.70 -1.53 -3.67
CA HIS A 57 -0.73 -2.20 -4.97
C HIS A 57 0.02 -3.55 -4.97
N GLN A 58 0.49 -4.03 -3.82
CA GLN A 58 1.14 -5.35 -3.64
C GLN A 58 0.22 -6.32 -2.92
#